data_AF-A0A3D0C6K5-F1
#
_entry.id   AF-A0A3D0C6K5-F1
#
_cell.length_a   1.000
_cell.length_b   1.000
_cell.length_c   1.000
_cell.angle_alpha   90.00
_cell.angle_beta   90.00
_cell.angle_gamma   90.00
#
_symmetry.space_group_name_H-M   'P 1'
#
loop_
_entity.id
_entity.type
_entity.pdbx_description
1 polymer ?
#
loop_
_entity_poly.entity_id
_entity_poly.type
_entity_poly.pdbx_seq_one_letter_code
_entity_poly.pdbx_strand_id
1 'polypeptide(L)'
;MDNQEAQILPDEADVMKQSNDFDVEIVDDRPTEDQRSPRQEAESDDFNIDEEIDGVNDQVKKRINRLKYEYHEQRREKEENARIRDEAVQYAQSIQQQNEKLSDIVNRSEEALIKSVSTRADTEIKAAKQAYKKAYDEGDSEALVLAQESLTKAQTDKTYLQNYQPQPQKVEAAKSFDQQPQTADPRTQTWIDNNQWFGQPGYEEMTGFAFGLHESLTKKNITSKSDKYFDTINSRLHKTFPEFFNVGKEEDVQPTSTRRKNTVVASAQREGKNPRKVQLTQTQVKLAKRLGITPEQYARQMVKESKRG
;
A
#
# COMPACT_ATOMS: atom_id res chain seq x y z
N MET A 1 47.10 15.75 -33.72
CA MET A 1 45.76 15.24 -34.05
C MET A 1 45.52 14.13 -33.06
N ASP A 2 44.90 14.44 -31.93
CA ASP A 2 44.66 13.47 -30.86
C ASP A 2 43.20 13.64 -30.44
N ASN A 3 42.34 12.87 -31.11
CA ASN A 3 40.93 12.73 -30.76
C ASN A 3 40.86 11.82 -29.54
N GLN A 4 40.74 12.42 -28.35
CA GLN A 4 40.32 11.71 -27.15
C GLN A 4 38.79 11.62 -27.20
N GLU A 5 38.28 10.44 -27.53
CA GLU A 5 36.85 10.11 -27.39
C GLU A 5 36.47 10.27 -25.91
N ALA A 6 35.60 11.25 -25.65
CA ALA A 6 34.97 11.41 -24.36
C ALA A 6 34.11 10.17 -24.08
N GLN A 7 34.50 9.41 -23.05
CA GLN A 7 33.70 8.33 -22.49
C GLN A 7 32.45 8.95 -21.84
N ILE A 8 31.38 9.07 -22.62
CA ILE A 8 30.07 9.52 -22.16
C ILE A 8 29.54 8.43 -21.21
N LEU A 9 29.49 8.74 -19.91
CA LEU A 9 28.77 7.95 -18.92
C LEU A 9 27.30 7.84 -19.36
N PRO A 10 26.67 6.66 -19.28
CA PRO A 10 25.27 6.51 -19.66
C PRO A 10 24.40 7.36 -18.74
N ASP A 11 23.62 8.25 -19.34
CA ASP A 11 22.65 9.11 -18.70
C ASP A 11 21.61 8.24 -17.95
N GLU A 12 21.33 8.54 -16.67
CA GLU A 12 20.47 7.72 -15.80
C GLU A 12 19.04 7.56 -16.35
N ALA A 13 18.64 8.42 -17.30
CA ALA A 13 17.37 8.36 -18.01
C ALA A 13 17.25 7.16 -18.98
N ASP A 14 18.37 6.59 -19.45
CA ASP A 14 18.35 5.51 -20.46
C ASP A 14 18.22 4.10 -19.82
N VAL A 15 18.53 3.97 -18.52
CA VAL A 15 18.34 2.73 -17.75
C VAL A 15 16.85 2.48 -17.44
N MET A 16 16.01 3.52 -17.47
CA MET A 16 14.56 3.39 -17.23
C MET A 16 13.77 2.89 -18.45
N LYS A 17 14.35 2.90 -19.67
CA LYS A 17 13.63 2.48 -20.89
C LYS A 17 13.87 1.04 -21.34
N GLN A 18 14.80 0.30 -20.71
CA GLN A 18 15.09 -1.08 -21.10
C GLN A 18 14.52 -2.11 -20.10
N SER A 19 13.23 -2.45 -20.24
CA SER A 19 12.60 -3.78 -20.06
C SER A 19 11.11 -3.65 -19.74
N ASN A 20 10.32 -3.29 -20.75
CA ASN A 20 8.86 -3.18 -20.66
C ASN A 20 8.12 -4.49 -20.91
N ASP A 21 8.68 -5.64 -20.48
CA ASP A 21 7.95 -6.90 -20.63
C ASP A 21 8.43 -7.91 -19.57
N PHE A 22 7.73 -7.96 -18.45
CA PHE A 22 7.85 -9.04 -17.46
C PHE A 22 6.52 -9.79 -17.49
N ASP A 23 6.54 -11.02 -17.99
CA ASP A 23 5.39 -11.91 -17.91
C ASP A 23 5.34 -12.49 -16.48
N VAL A 24 4.26 -12.15 -15.76
CA VAL A 24 4.07 -12.51 -14.34
C VAL A 24 3.25 -13.80 -14.27
N GLU A 25 3.92 -14.89 -13.93
CA GLU A 25 3.26 -16.17 -13.67
C GLU A 25 2.84 -16.23 -12.19
N ILE A 26 1.54 -16.42 -11.94
CA ILE A 26 0.98 -16.42 -10.59
C ILE A 26 0.94 -17.86 -10.08
N VAL A 27 1.78 -18.17 -9.09
CA VAL A 27 1.84 -19.49 -8.45
C VAL A 27 0.98 -19.48 -7.19
N ASP A 28 0.17 -20.52 -7.03
CA ASP A 28 -0.59 -20.75 -5.80
C ASP A 28 0.33 -21.32 -4.72
N ASP A 29 0.55 -20.56 -3.65
CA ASP A 29 1.40 -20.94 -2.54
C ASP A 29 0.67 -21.79 -1.48
N ARG A 30 -0.64 -22.04 -1.63
CA ARG A 30 -1.42 -22.87 -0.69
C ARG A 30 -0.89 -24.31 -0.62
N PRO A 31 -1.02 -24.99 0.54
CA PRO A 31 -0.68 -26.41 0.66
C PRO A 31 -1.42 -27.25 -0.39
N THR A 32 -0.78 -28.31 -0.90
CA THR A 32 -1.32 -29.13 -2.01
C THR A 32 -2.73 -29.69 -1.73
N GLU A 33 -3.06 -29.94 -0.46
CA GLU A 33 -4.38 -30.43 -0.03
C GLU A 33 -5.52 -29.39 -0.20
N ASP A 34 -5.15 -28.10 -0.14
CA ASP A 34 -6.04 -26.94 -0.16
C ASP A 34 -6.08 -26.22 -1.52
N GLN A 35 -5.29 -26.68 -2.49
CA GLN A 35 -5.36 -26.28 -3.90
C GLN A 35 -6.60 -26.90 -4.58
N ARG A 36 -7.78 -26.56 -4.09
CA ARG A 36 -9.06 -26.96 -4.69
C ARG A 36 -9.65 -25.80 -5.47
N SER A 37 -10.32 -26.12 -6.58
CA SER A 37 -11.09 -25.14 -7.34
C SER A 37 -12.18 -24.53 -6.44
N PRO A 38 -12.39 -23.21 -6.46
CA PRO A 38 -13.52 -22.59 -5.76
C PRO A 38 -14.82 -23.28 -6.15
N ARG A 39 -15.70 -23.54 -5.17
CA ARG A 39 -17.05 -24.05 -5.48
C ARG A 39 -17.75 -22.99 -6.34
N GLN A 40 -18.25 -23.38 -7.50
CA GLN A 40 -19.11 -22.50 -8.28
C GLN A 40 -20.37 -22.25 -7.45
N GLU A 41 -20.70 -20.99 -7.17
CA GLU A 41 -21.95 -20.54 -6.52
C GLU A 41 -23.18 -20.78 -7.43
N ALA A 42 -23.21 -21.85 -8.19
CA ALA A 42 -24.31 -22.22 -9.06
C ALA A 42 -25.14 -23.30 -8.35
N GLU A 43 -26.06 -22.84 -7.51
CA GLU A 43 -27.49 -23.21 -7.48
C GLU A 43 -28.08 -22.70 -6.17
N SER A 44 -29.16 -21.94 -6.31
CA SER A 44 -30.00 -21.39 -5.26
C SER A 44 -30.39 -22.48 -4.25
N ASP A 45 -29.83 -22.41 -3.06
CA ASP A 45 -30.27 -23.12 -1.87
C ASP A 45 -31.47 -22.35 -1.28
N ASP A 46 -32.63 -22.42 -1.96
CA ASP A 46 -33.92 -22.05 -1.37
C ASP A 46 -34.33 -23.18 -0.42
N PHE A 47 -33.93 -23.06 0.85
CA PHE A 47 -34.34 -23.99 1.90
C PHE A 47 -35.70 -23.56 2.47
N ASN A 48 -36.80 -24.11 1.94
CA ASN A 48 -38.08 -24.08 2.66
C ASN A 48 -38.04 -25.11 3.80
N ILE A 49 -38.22 -24.60 5.02
CA ILE A 49 -38.20 -25.36 6.28
C ILE A 49 -39.43 -26.27 6.45
N ASP A 50 -40.50 -26.08 5.67
CA ASP A 50 -41.80 -26.70 5.93
C ASP A 50 -42.04 -28.10 5.32
N GLU A 51 -41.08 -28.69 4.60
CA GLU A 51 -41.17 -30.07 4.05
C GLU A 51 -40.37 -31.12 4.88
N GLU A 52 -40.28 -30.91 6.20
CA GLU A 52 -39.34 -31.55 7.13
C GLU A 52 -39.73 -32.94 7.69
N ILE A 53 -40.43 -33.83 6.96
CA ILE A 53 -40.82 -35.13 7.57
C ILE A 53 -40.70 -36.37 6.67
N ASP A 54 -39.72 -36.45 5.75
CA ASP A 54 -39.39 -37.76 5.16
C ASP A 54 -37.99 -37.86 4.50
N GLY A 55 -36.88 -37.89 5.28
CA GLY A 55 -35.56 -38.17 4.69
C GLY A 55 -34.29 -37.77 5.46
N VAL A 56 -34.13 -38.17 6.71
CA VAL A 56 -33.11 -37.65 7.67
C VAL A 56 -31.64 -38.00 7.37
N ASN A 57 -31.28 -38.75 6.31
CA ASN A 57 -29.88 -39.18 6.09
C ASN A 57 -29.07 -38.30 5.10
N ASP A 58 -29.68 -37.79 4.03
CA ASP A 58 -28.93 -37.06 2.99
C ASP A 58 -28.72 -35.57 3.33
N GLN A 59 -29.71 -34.94 3.98
CA GLN A 59 -29.61 -33.54 4.43
C GLN A 59 -28.57 -33.33 5.55
N VAL A 60 -28.45 -34.27 6.50
CA VAL A 60 -27.42 -34.20 7.55
C VAL A 60 -26.02 -34.26 6.95
N LYS A 61 -25.81 -35.12 5.94
CA LYS A 61 -24.54 -35.18 5.20
C LYS A 61 -24.25 -33.87 4.48
N LYS A 62 -25.25 -33.27 3.82
CA LYS A 62 -25.12 -31.96 3.14
C LYS A 62 -24.75 -30.84 4.13
N ARG A 63 -25.41 -30.76 5.29
CA ARG A 63 -25.11 -29.76 6.33
C ARG A 63 -23.72 -29.96 6.95
N ILE A 64 -23.32 -31.20 7.23
CA ILE A 64 -21.98 -31.51 7.72
C ILE A 64 -20.92 -31.15 6.67
N ASN A 65 -21.18 -31.42 5.39
CA ASN A 65 -20.27 -31.03 4.31
C ASN A 65 -20.17 -29.51 4.17
N ARG A 66 -21.27 -28.77 4.34
CA ARG A 66 -21.30 -27.30 4.37
C ARG A 66 -20.52 -26.75 5.56
N LEU A 67 -20.77 -27.25 6.77
CA LEU A 67 -20.05 -26.81 7.97
C LEU A 67 -18.55 -27.10 7.89
N LYS A 68 -18.16 -28.27 7.36
CA LYS A 68 -16.75 -28.58 7.10
C LYS A 68 -16.15 -27.63 6.07
N TYR A 69 -16.88 -27.32 4.99
CA TYR A 69 -16.44 -26.36 3.98
C TYR A 69 -16.23 -24.97 4.58
N GLU A 70 -17.22 -24.44 5.31
CA GLU A 70 -17.13 -23.14 6.00
C GLU A 70 -15.97 -23.10 6.98
N TYR A 71 -15.78 -24.17 7.78
CA TYR A 71 -14.62 -24.29 8.68
C TYR A 71 -13.28 -24.28 7.93
N HIS A 72 -13.17 -25.02 6.82
CA HIS A 72 -11.97 -25.03 6.01
C HIS A 72 -11.76 -23.71 5.25
N GLU A 73 -12.82 -23.01 4.84
CA GLU A 73 -12.75 -21.67 4.26
C GLU A 73 -12.23 -20.67 5.29
N GLN A 74 -12.81 -20.64 6.49
CA GLN A 74 -12.32 -19.78 7.58
C GLN A 74 -10.86 -20.09 7.95
N ARG A 75 -10.48 -21.37 7.96
CA ARG A 75 -9.08 -21.78 8.17
C ARG A 75 -8.17 -21.24 7.06
N ARG A 76 -8.57 -21.39 5.80
CA ARG A 76 -7.83 -20.93 4.61
C ARG A 76 -7.70 -19.41 4.61
N GLU A 77 -8.77 -18.68 4.88
CA GLU A 77 -8.76 -17.22 5.00
C GLU A 77 -7.83 -16.75 6.12
N LYS A 78 -7.82 -17.45 7.27
CA LYS A 78 -6.92 -17.14 8.38
C LYS A 78 -5.46 -17.40 8.02
N GLU A 79 -5.16 -18.52 7.39
CA GLU A 79 -3.80 -18.87 6.94
C GLU A 79 -3.31 -17.89 5.86
N GLU A 80 -4.16 -17.56 4.89
CA GLU A 80 -3.87 -16.56 3.86
C GLU A 80 -3.58 -15.20 4.50
N ASN A 81 -4.42 -14.75 5.43
CA ASN A 81 -4.22 -13.49 6.12
C ASN A 81 -2.94 -13.49 6.96
N ALA A 82 -2.58 -14.61 7.59
CA ALA A 82 -1.32 -14.75 8.30
C ALA A 82 -0.13 -14.63 7.33
N ARG A 83 -0.15 -15.33 6.20
CA ARG A 83 0.92 -15.25 5.18
C ARG A 83 1.09 -13.85 4.62
N ILE A 84 -0.01 -13.17 4.28
CA ILE A 84 0.06 -11.80 3.79
C ILE A 84 0.63 -10.86 4.86
N ARG A 85 0.31 -11.07 6.15
CA ARG A 85 0.91 -10.29 7.25
C ARG A 85 2.41 -10.55 7.35
N ASP A 86 2.84 -11.80 7.33
CA ASP A 86 4.25 -12.16 7.42
C ASP A 86 5.05 -11.58 6.25
N GLU A 87 4.51 -11.66 5.03
CA GLU A 87 5.12 -11.07 3.84
C GLU A 87 5.18 -9.54 3.92
N ALA A 88 4.10 -8.89 4.39
CA ALA A 88 4.09 -7.45 4.59
C ALA A 88 5.14 -7.01 5.63
N VAL A 89 5.33 -7.77 6.70
CA VAL A 89 6.36 -7.51 7.72
C VAL A 89 7.76 -7.68 7.12
N GLN A 90 8.00 -8.73 6.34
CA GLN A 90 9.28 -8.94 5.66
C GLN A 90 9.59 -7.80 4.66
N TYR A 91 8.60 -7.39 3.88
CA TYR A 91 8.74 -6.26 2.96
C TYR A 91 8.98 -4.94 3.72
N ALA A 92 8.26 -4.69 4.82
CA ALA A 92 8.49 -3.50 5.63
C ALA A 92 9.91 -3.47 6.22
N GLN A 93 10.41 -4.62 6.71
CA GLN A 93 11.79 -4.77 7.17
C GLN A 93 12.80 -4.54 6.05
N SER A 94 12.55 -5.04 4.84
CA SER A 94 13.45 -4.84 3.70
C SER A 94 13.54 -3.36 3.30
N ILE A 95 12.41 -2.64 3.32
CA ILE A 95 12.37 -1.19 3.08
C ILE A 95 13.11 -0.42 4.17
N GLN A 96 12.93 -0.80 5.45
CA GLN A 96 13.67 -0.17 6.55
C GLN A 96 15.19 -0.34 6.38
N GLN A 97 15.65 -1.56 6.10
CA GLN A 97 17.07 -1.83 5.85
C GLN A 97 17.61 -1.07 4.64
N GLN A 98 16.79 -0.88 3.59
CA GLN A 98 17.17 -0.09 2.42
C GLN A 98 17.33 1.40 2.79
N ASN A 99 16.41 1.95 3.57
CA ASN A 99 16.49 3.33 4.03
C ASN A 99 17.73 3.55 4.91
N GLU A 100 18.03 2.60 5.81
CA GLU A 100 19.25 2.64 6.64
C GLU A 100 20.51 2.62 5.75
N LYS A 101 20.60 1.68 4.79
CA LYS A 101 21.72 1.61 3.84
C LYS A 101 21.87 2.89 3.00
N LEU A 102 20.76 3.46 2.53
CA LEU A 102 20.77 4.71 1.78
C LEU A 102 21.27 5.87 2.64
N SER A 103 20.79 5.97 3.89
CA SER A 103 21.27 6.98 4.82
C SER A 103 22.76 6.86 5.12
N ASP A 104 23.27 5.63 5.28
CA ASP A 104 24.69 5.36 5.47
C ASP A 104 25.52 5.77 4.25
N ILE A 105 25.05 5.46 3.04
CA ILE A 105 25.73 5.85 1.81
C ILE A 105 25.77 7.37 1.67
N VAL A 106 24.65 8.05 1.94
CA VAL A 106 24.57 9.51 1.92
C VAL A 106 25.56 10.11 2.92
N ASN A 107 25.55 9.65 4.17
CA ASN A 107 26.46 10.13 5.21
C ASN A 107 27.94 9.92 4.83
N ARG A 108 28.29 8.73 4.33
CA ARG A 108 29.67 8.44 3.87
C ARG A 108 30.07 9.28 2.66
N SER A 109 29.14 9.51 1.73
CA SER A 109 29.39 10.34 0.56
C SER A 109 29.60 11.81 0.94
N GLU A 110 28.82 12.32 1.88
CA GLU A 110 28.95 13.68 2.41
C GLU A 110 30.26 13.85 3.17
N GLU A 111 30.64 12.88 4.01
CA GLU A 111 31.94 12.88 4.70
C GLU A 111 33.12 12.86 3.70
N ALA A 112 33.04 12.01 2.67
CA ALA A 112 34.06 11.93 1.63
C ALA A 112 34.17 13.24 0.84
N LEU A 113 33.04 13.87 0.51
CA LEU A 113 33.00 15.17 -0.15
C LEU A 113 33.62 16.25 0.73
N ILE A 114 33.20 16.39 1.99
CA ILE A 114 33.76 17.36 2.94
C ILE A 114 35.28 17.17 3.07
N LYS A 115 35.74 15.92 3.19
CA LYS A 115 37.18 15.61 3.26
C LYS A 115 37.91 16.03 1.99
N SER A 116 37.34 15.75 0.81
CA SER A 116 37.95 16.11 -0.48
C SER A 116 38.05 17.63 -0.70
N VAL A 117 37.02 18.38 -0.29
CA VAL A 117 37.03 19.84 -0.40
C VAL A 117 37.97 20.45 0.64
N SER A 118 38.02 19.88 1.86
CA SER A 118 38.95 20.30 2.91
C SER A 118 40.41 20.11 2.49
N THR A 119 40.76 18.96 1.91
CA THR A 119 42.13 18.72 1.40
C THR A 119 42.46 19.67 0.25
N ARG A 120 41.51 19.95 -0.64
CA ARG A 120 41.67 20.94 -1.70
C ARG A 120 41.93 22.34 -1.14
N ALA A 121 41.12 22.80 -0.19
CA ALA A 121 41.31 24.09 0.47
C ALA A 121 42.70 24.17 1.15
N ASP A 122 43.15 23.11 1.80
CA ASP A 122 44.51 23.04 2.37
C ASP A 122 45.62 23.15 1.31
N THR A 123 45.44 22.54 0.14
CA THR A 123 46.39 22.69 -0.97
C THR A 123 46.38 24.10 -1.55
N GLU A 124 45.20 24.71 -1.70
CA GLU A 124 45.05 26.08 -2.21
C GLU A 124 45.65 27.10 -1.24
N ILE A 125 45.47 26.92 0.09
CA ILE A 125 46.13 27.76 1.11
C ILE A 125 47.66 27.65 1.00
N LYS A 126 48.20 26.43 0.83
CA LYS A 126 49.66 26.23 0.68
C LYS A 126 50.18 26.89 -0.60
N ALA A 127 49.48 26.73 -1.72
CA ALA A 127 49.84 27.33 -2.99
C ALA A 127 49.77 28.87 -2.92
N ALA A 128 48.71 29.43 -2.34
CA ALA A 128 48.55 30.87 -2.16
C ALA A 128 49.65 31.45 -1.26
N LYS A 129 50.05 30.76 -0.19
CA LYS A 129 51.18 31.18 0.66
C LYS A 129 52.51 31.18 -0.09
N GLN A 130 52.75 30.18 -0.93
CA GLN A 130 53.95 30.13 -1.78
C GLN A 130 53.95 31.26 -2.81
N ALA A 131 52.82 31.50 -3.47
CA ALA A 131 52.65 32.59 -4.43
C ALA A 131 52.83 33.96 -3.76
N TYR A 132 52.27 34.15 -2.56
CA TYR A 132 52.43 35.38 -1.78
C TYR A 132 53.90 35.64 -1.44
N LYS A 133 54.61 34.62 -0.95
CA LYS A 133 56.04 34.75 -0.64
C LYS A 133 56.84 35.08 -1.90
N LYS A 134 56.57 34.39 -3.01
CA LYS A 134 57.23 34.64 -4.29
C LYS A 134 57.00 36.06 -4.79
N ALA A 135 55.75 36.53 -4.78
CA ALA A 135 55.41 37.90 -5.19
C ALA A 135 56.07 38.96 -4.29
N TYR A 136 56.17 38.69 -2.98
CA TYR A 136 56.88 39.56 -2.05
C TYR A 136 58.38 39.62 -2.35
N ASP A 137 59.01 38.47 -2.61
CA ASP A 137 60.43 38.38 -2.94
C ASP A 137 60.75 39.02 -4.31
N GLU A 138 59.81 38.96 -5.27
CA GLU A 138 59.92 39.54 -6.62
C GLU A 138 59.53 41.04 -6.66
N GLY A 139 58.89 41.56 -5.61
CA GLY A 139 58.41 42.95 -5.56
C GLY A 139 57.21 43.25 -6.46
N ASP A 140 56.48 42.22 -6.90
CA ASP A 140 55.29 42.35 -7.74
C ASP A 140 54.05 42.63 -6.87
N SER A 141 53.59 43.88 -6.87
CA SER A 141 52.43 44.32 -6.10
C SER A 141 51.12 43.71 -6.58
N GLU A 142 50.95 43.45 -7.88
CA GLU A 142 49.71 42.88 -8.42
C GLU A 142 49.60 41.40 -8.04
N ALA A 143 50.69 40.64 -8.21
CA ALA A 143 50.74 39.24 -7.81
C ALA A 143 50.55 39.06 -6.29
N LEU A 144 51.02 40.02 -5.49
CA LEU A 144 50.84 39.99 -4.03
C LEU A 144 49.36 40.14 -3.63
N VAL A 145 48.63 41.07 -4.26
CA VAL A 145 47.18 41.27 -4.01
C VAL A 145 46.41 40.01 -4.43
N LEU A 146 46.68 39.46 -5.62
CA LEU A 146 46.03 38.24 -6.09
C LEU A 146 46.29 37.04 -5.17
N ALA A 147 47.53 36.89 -4.69
CA ALA A 147 47.87 35.85 -3.74
C ALA A 147 47.12 36.02 -2.40
N GLN A 148 47.00 37.25 -1.91
CA GLN A 148 46.25 37.57 -0.68
C GLN A 148 44.74 37.30 -0.82
N GLU A 149 44.14 37.65 -1.96
CA GLU A 149 42.75 37.34 -2.27
C GLU A 149 42.51 35.82 -2.32
N SER A 150 43.39 35.09 -3.02
CA SER A 150 43.30 33.62 -3.11
C SER A 150 43.46 32.95 -1.74
N LEU A 151 44.35 33.46 -0.89
CA LEU A 151 44.56 32.96 0.47
C LEU A 151 43.33 33.19 1.34
N THR A 152 42.73 34.38 1.25
CA THR A 152 41.53 34.74 2.00
C THR A 152 40.34 33.88 1.56
N LYS A 153 40.14 33.70 0.26
CA LYS A 153 39.10 32.83 -0.29
C LYS A 153 39.24 31.39 0.22
N ALA A 154 40.44 30.80 0.10
CA ALA A 154 40.68 29.42 0.54
C ALA A 154 40.52 29.25 2.07
N GLN A 155 40.85 30.28 2.87
CA GLN A 155 40.60 30.29 4.31
C GLN A 155 39.11 30.39 4.65
N THR A 156 38.35 31.22 3.94
CA THR A 156 36.90 31.32 4.10
C THR A 156 36.23 30.00 3.77
N ASP A 157 36.60 29.37 2.65
CA ASP A 157 36.06 28.08 2.23
C ASP A 157 36.34 26.99 3.29
N LYS A 158 37.58 26.95 3.82
CA LYS A 158 37.93 26.04 4.91
C LYS A 158 37.10 26.26 6.18
N THR A 159 36.90 27.53 6.56
CA THR A 159 36.14 27.89 7.76
C THR A 159 34.66 27.54 7.60
N TYR A 160 34.11 27.75 6.40
CA TYR A 160 32.74 27.35 6.07
C TYR A 160 32.56 25.84 6.19
N LEU A 161 33.48 25.05 5.65
CA LEU A 161 33.43 23.57 5.72
C LEU A 161 33.60 23.04 7.14
N GLN A 162 34.42 23.67 7.97
CA GLN A 162 34.58 23.29 9.39
C GLN A 162 33.31 23.52 10.20
N ASN A 163 32.55 24.56 9.85
CA ASN A 163 31.28 24.91 10.51
C ASN A 163 30.07 24.26 9.84
N TYR A 164 30.25 23.58 8.72
CA TYR A 164 29.18 22.88 8.02
C TYR A 164 28.81 21.62 8.80
N GLN A 165 27.60 21.61 9.37
CA GLN A 165 27.00 20.42 9.95
C GLN A 165 26.04 19.79 8.94
N PRO A 166 26.28 18.53 8.54
CA PRO A 166 25.30 17.74 7.81
C PRO A 166 23.96 17.78 8.53
N GLN A 167 22.90 18.23 7.86
CA GLN A 167 21.56 18.07 8.42
C GLN A 167 21.13 16.63 8.17
N PRO A 168 20.84 15.83 9.21
CA PRO A 168 20.25 14.52 8.99
C PRO A 168 18.94 14.72 8.24
N GLN A 169 18.78 14.09 7.08
CA GLN A 169 17.48 13.97 6.44
C GLN A 169 16.56 13.28 7.45
N LYS A 170 15.66 14.06 8.07
CA LYS A 170 14.63 13.52 8.93
C LYS A 170 13.74 12.65 8.05
N VAL A 171 13.93 11.34 8.15
CA VAL A 171 12.91 10.39 7.73
C VAL A 171 11.74 10.67 8.65
N GLU A 172 10.72 11.39 8.16
CA GLU A 172 9.48 11.56 8.91
C GLU A 172 8.96 10.15 9.19
N ALA A 173 9.03 9.73 10.46
CA ALA A 173 8.41 8.49 10.88
C ALA A 173 6.95 8.55 10.43
N ALA A 174 6.54 7.59 9.59
CA ALA A 174 5.17 7.50 9.13
C ALA A 174 4.26 7.58 10.37
N LYS A 175 3.43 8.63 10.43
CA LYS A 175 2.46 8.79 11.51
C LYS A 175 1.67 7.50 11.59
N SER A 176 1.81 6.77 12.70
CA SER A 176 0.93 5.68 13.05
C SER A 176 -0.50 6.22 13.00
N PHE A 177 -1.31 5.68 12.09
CA PHE A 177 -2.75 5.90 12.10
C PHE A 177 -3.30 5.16 13.33
N ASP A 178 -3.24 5.79 14.50
CA ASP A 178 -4.12 5.44 15.59
C ASP A 178 -5.54 5.77 15.13
N GLN A 179 -6.29 4.74 14.74
CA GLN A 179 -7.74 4.83 14.72
C GLN A 179 -8.20 4.97 16.17
N GLN A 180 -8.18 6.19 16.70
CA GLN A 180 -8.96 6.49 17.89
C GLN A 180 -10.42 6.15 17.57
N PRO A 181 -11.09 5.30 18.37
CA PRO A 181 -12.52 5.08 18.20
C PRO A 181 -13.19 6.44 18.36
N GLN A 182 -13.80 6.93 17.27
CA GLN A 182 -14.57 8.16 17.30
C GLN A 182 -15.68 7.96 18.34
N THR A 183 -15.68 8.77 19.39
CA THR A 183 -16.75 8.77 20.38
C THR A 183 -18.06 9.07 19.66
N ALA A 184 -19.01 8.14 19.74
CA ALA A 184 -20.29 8.28 19.08
C ALA A 184 -20.98 9.58 19.55
N ASP A 185 -21.51 10.36 18.60
CA ASP A 185 -22.27 11.59 18.86
C ASP A 185 -23.40 11.30 19.88
N PRO A 186 -23.64 12.17 20.88
CA PRO A 186 -24.70 11.97 21.88
C PRO A 186 -26.08 11.67 21.27
N ARG A 187 -26.40 12.22 20.09
CA ARG A 187 -27.67 11.89 19.40
C ARG A 187 -27.71 10.45 18.90
N THR A 188 -26.57 9.93 18.46
CA THR A 188 -26.43 8.54 18.02
C THR A 188 -26.61 7.60 19.21
N GLN A 189 -26.08 7.98 20.39
CA GLN A 189 -26.31 7.23 21.63
C GLN A 189 -27.79 7.16 21.98
N THR A 190 -28.50 8.31 21.98
CA THR A 190 -29.95 8.32 22.26
C THR A 190 -30.78 7.50 21.27
N TRP A 191 -30.36 7.44 20.00
CA TRP A 191 -31.04 6.62 19.00
C TRP A 191 -30.78 5.13 19.24
N ILE A 192 -29.55 4.73 19.59
CA ILE A 192 -29.21 3.36 19.96
C ILE A 192 -30.01 2.93 21.21
N ASP A 193 -30.11 3.79 22.23
CA ASP A 193 -30.85 3.50 23.46
C ASP A 193 -32.35 3.25 23.20
N ASN A 194 -32.93 3.99 22.25
CA ASN A 194 -34.32 3.82 21.83
C ASN A 194 -34.54 2.61 20.90
N ASN A 195 -33.46 2.09 20.29
CA ASN A 195 -33.49 0.98 19.34
C ASN A 195 -32.68 -0.19 19.89
N GLN A 196 -33.19 -0.82 20.96
CA GLN A 196 -32.50 -1.92 21.64
C GLN A 196 -32.24 -3.16 20.76
N TRP A 197 -32.89 -3.26 19.60
CA TRP A 197 -32.61 -4.28 18.58
C TRP A 197 -31.26 -4.05 17.87
N PHE A 198 -30.72 -2.83 17.88
CA PHE A 198 -29.51 -2.47 17.15
C PHE A 198 -28.27 -3.17 17.75
N GLY A 199 -27.63 -4.04 16.96
CA GLY A 199 -26.44 -4.79 17.38
C GLY A 199 -26.72 -6.02 18.26
N GLN A 200 -27.99 -6.42 18.43
CA GLN A 200 -28.34 -7.66 19.13
C GLN A 200 -28.31 -8.88 18.19
N PRO A 201 -27.94 -10.07 18.70
CA PRO A 201 -27.99 -11.29 17.91
C PRO A 201 -29.44 -11.60 17.52
N GLY A 202 -29.66 -11.90 16.24
CA GLY A 202 -31.00 -12.10 15.66
C GLY A 202 -31.62 -10.87 14.98
N TYR A 203 -30.99 -9.69 15.10
CA TYR A 203 -31.39 -8.44 14.42
C TYR A 203 -30.26 -7.91 13.50
N GLU A 204 -29.40 -8.82 13.03
CA GLU A 204 -28.23 -8.51 12.19
C GLU A 204 -28.63 -7.88 10.86
N GLU A 205 -29.72 -8.36 10.24
CA GLU A 205 -30.24 -7.81 8.98
C GLU A 205 -30.72 -6.37 9.13
N MET A 206 -31.44 -6.06 10.21
CA MET A 206 -31.89 -4.71 10.52
C MET A 206 -30.70 -3.78 10.83
N THR A 207 -29.70 -4.30 11.54
CA THR A 207 -28.47 -3.58 11.89
C THR A 207 -27.63 -3.28 10.63
N GLY A 208 -27.44 -4.28 9.77
CA GLY A 208 -26.74 -4.13 8.48
C GLY A 208 -27.46 -3.17 7.53
N PHE A 209 -28.80 -3.22 7.48
CA PHE A 209 -29.60 -2.29 6.70
C PHE A 209 -29.48 -0.85 7.21
N ALA A 210 -29.49 -0.64 8.53
CA ALA A 210 -29.26 0.67 9.13
C ALA A 210 -27.87 1.23 8.78
N PHE A 211 -26.83 0.40 8.76
CA PHE A 211 -25.50 0.80 8.28
C PHE A 211 -25.48 1.14 6.79
N GLY A 212 -26.15 0.37 5.94
CA GLY A 212 -26.29 0.70 4.51
C GLY A 212 -27.03 2.03 4.29
N LEU A 213 -28.03 2.33 5.12
CA LEU A 213 -28.71 3.63 5.10
C LEU A 213 -27.79 4.76 5.57
N HIS A 214 -27.02 4.56 6.63
CA HIS A 214 -26.01 5.52 7.09
C HIS A 214 -25.04 5.88 5.97
N GLU A 215 -24.51 4.89 5.24
CA GLU A 215 -23.61 5.12 4.11
C GLU A 215 -24.31 5.93 3.00
N SER A 216 -25.57 5.60 2.69
CA SER A 216 -26.36 6.31 1.69
C SER A 216 -26.68 7.76 2.05
N LEU A 217 -26.89 8.05 3.34
CA LEU A 217 -27.18 9.39 3.87
C LEU A 217 -25.91 10.24 3.97
N THR A 218 -24.80 9.61 4.38
CA THR A 218 -23.48 10.23 4.43
C THR A 218 -23.04 10.67 3.03
N LYS A 219 -23.26 9.84 2.00
CA LYS A 219 -23.03 10.21 0.58
C LYS A 219 -23.90 11.40 0.12
N LYS A 220 -25.04 11.64 0.77
CA LYS A 220 -25.94 12.78 0.52
C LYS A 220 -25.65 13.99 1.43
N ASN A 221 -24.56 13.97 2.17
CA ASN A 221 -24.18 14.99 3.16
C ASN A 221 -25.22 15.17 4.30
N ILE A 222 -26.04 14.16 4.58
CA ILE A 222 -26.98 14.16 5.71
C ILE A 222 -26.31 13.34 6.82
N THR A 223 -25.91 14.01 7.90
CA THR A 223 -25.15 13.41 9.02
C THR A 223 -26.02 13.25 10.27
N SER A 224 -25.54 12.48 11.25
CA SER A 224 -26.20 12.27 12.56
C SER A 224 -26.50 13.55 13.35
N LYS A 225 -25.99 14.71 12.90
CA LYS A 225 -26.27 16.05 13.45
C LYS A 225 -27.56 16.67 12.91
N SER A 226 -28.13 16.12 11.84
CA SER A 226 -29.39 16.61 11.25
C SER A 226 -30.58 15.87 11.85
N ASP A 227 -31.64 16.60 12.22
CA ASP A 227 -32.86 15.98 12.76
C ASP A 227 -33.51 15.02 11.75
N LYS A 228 -33.41 15.33 10.45
CA LYS A 228 -33.93 14.48 9.36
C LYS A 228 -33.21 13.14 9.23
N TYR A 229 -32.02 13.00 9.80
CA TYR A 229 -31.19 11.81 9.63
C TYR A 229 -31.86 10.57 10.25
N PHE A 230 -32.18 10.62 11.55
CA PHE A 230 -32.79 9.48 12.24
C PHE A 230 -34.24 9.23 11.82
N ASP A 231 -34.99 10.28 11.47
CA ASP A 231 -36.34 10.15 10.93
C ASP A 231 -36.36 9.36 9.62
N THR A 232 -35.40 9.63 8.73
CA THR A 232 -35.31 8.90 7.46
C THR A 232 -34.86 7.45 7.63
N ILE A 233 -34.01 7.17 8.62
CA ILE A 233 -33.61 5.81 8.97
C ILE A 233 -34.82 5.05 9.51
N ASN A 234 -35.46 5.55 10.56
CA ASN A 234 -36.62 4.91 11.19
C ASN A 234 -37.75 4.69 10.18
N SER A 235 -38.08 5.70 9.37
CA SER A 235 -39.14 5.59 8.36
C SER A 235 -38.87 4.52 7.30
N ARG A 236 -37.60 4.32 6.91
CA ARG A 236 -37.24 3.27 5.96
C ARG A 236 -37.20 1.90 6.63
N LEU A 237 -36.70 1.85 7.86
CA LEU A 237 -36.60 0.62 8.63
C LEU A 237 -37.98 0.03 8.93
N HIS A 238 -38.95 0.87 9.33
CA HIS A 238 -40.35 0.46 9.50
C HIS A 238 -41.02 0.00 8.19
N LYS A 239 -40.57 0.49 7.02
CA LYS A 239 -41.10 0.08 5.72
C LYS A 239 -40.50 -1.23 5.22
N THR A 240 -39.21 -1.48 5.50
CA THR A 240 -38.51 -2.67 5.03
C THR A 240 -38.62 -3.84 5.99
N PHE A 241 -38.79 -3.57 7.28
CA PHE A 241 -38.99 -4.58 8.32
C PHE A 241 -40.33 -4.44 9.04
N PRO A 242 -41.50 -4.42 8.35
CA PRO A 242 -42.80 -4.35 9.02
C PRO A 242 -43.03 -5.48 10.02
N GLU A 243 -42.51 -6.68 9.70
CA GLU A 243 -42.60 -7.92 10.51
C GLU A 243 -42.11 -7.74 11.95
N PHE A 244 -41.12 -6.87 12.17
CA PHE A 244 -40.52 -6.64 13.49
C PHE A 244 -41.21 -5.53 14.30
N PHE A 245 -42.09 -4.72 13.68
CA PHE A 245 -42.74 -3.57 14.32
C PHE A 245 -44.26 -3.63 14.36
N ASN A 246 -44.91 -4.52 13.61
CA ASN A 246 -46.36 -4.72 13.63
C ASN A 246 -46.68 -6.21 13.80
N VAL A 247 -47.14 -6.59 15.00
CA VAL A 247 -47.82 -7.88 15.19
C VAL A 247 -49.18 -7.82 14.49
N GLY A 248 -49.30 -8.53 13.36
CA GLY A 248 -50.58 -8.95 12.78
C GLY A 248 -51.00 -8.23 11.49
N LYS A 249 -50.61 -8.81 10.35
CA LYS A 249 -51.48 -9.31 9.25
C LYS A 249 -50.67 -9.47 7.96
N GLU A 250 -50.70 -10.68 7.43
CA GLU A 250 -50.22 -11.09 6.10
C GLU A 250 -50.90 -10.28 4.98
N GLU A 251 -50.17 -10.04 3.88
CA GLU A 251 -50.64 -10.32 2.51
C GLU A 251 -49.54 -10.05 1.45
N ASP A 252 -49.52 -10.94 0.45
CA ASP A 252 -48.73 -11.01 -0.79
C ASP A 252 -48.59 -9.71 -1.59
N VAL A 253 -47.39 -9.42 -2.14
CA VAL A 253 -47.22 -8.77 -3.47
C VAL A 253 -45.83 -9.06 -4.10
N GLN A 254 -45.79 -9.64 -5.31
CA GLN A 254 -44.61 -9.67 -6.22
C GLN A 254 -44.36 -8.29 -6.88
N PRO A 255 -43.13 -7.92 -7.28
CA PRO A 255 -42.83 -7.97 -8.72
C PRO A 255 -41.36 -8.22 -9.15
N THR A 256 -41.23 -9.06 -10.19
CA THR A 256 -40.56 -8.82 -11.49
C THR A 256 -39.09 -8.33 -11.60
N SER A 257 -38.26 -9.21 -12.19
CA SER A 257 -37.23 -8.97 -13.25
C SER A 257 -36.14 -7.90 -13.03
N THR A 258 -34.86 -8.26 -13.18
CA THR A 258 -34.17 -8.36 -14.49
C THR A 258 -32.70 -8.76 -14.32
N ARG A 259 -32.33 -9.79 -15.07
CA ARG A 259 -30.98 -10.33 -15.30
C ARG A 259 -30.07 -9.31 -15.99
N ARG A 260 -28.81 -9.19 -15.55
CA ARG A 260 -27.72 -8.77 -16.45
C ARG A 260 -26.59 -9.79 -16.41
N LYS A 261 -26.25 -10.27 -17.61
CA LYS A 261 -25.13 -11.16 -17.91
C LYS A 261 -23.96 -10.24 -18.28
N ASN A 262 -22.78 -10.45 -17.71
CA ASN A 262 -21.56 -9.89 -18.27
C ASN A 262 -20.91 -10.95 -19.17
N THR A 263 -20.76 -10.59 -20.43
CA THR A 263 -19.99 -11.30 -21.45
C THR A 263 -18.50 -11.22 -21.13
N VAL A 264 -17.86 -12.38 -21.05
CA VAL A 264 -16.41 -12.55 -21.13
C VAL A 264 -16.01 -12.38 -22.59
N VAL A 265 -15.13 -11.43 -22.88
CA VAL A 265 -14.50 -11.29 -24.19
C VAL A 265 -13.13 -11.96 -24.12
N ALA A 266 -12.89 -12.86 -25.06
CA ALA A 266 -11.63 -13.58 -25.22
C ALA A 266 -10.45 -12.63 -25.45
N SER A 267 -9.29 -13.03 -24.93
CA SER A 267 -8.01 -12.41 -25.21
C SER A 267 -7.66 -12.54 -26.69
N ALA A 268 -7.20 -11.43 -27.27
CA ALA A 268 -6.54 -11.43 -28.57
C ALA A 268 -5.08 -11.87 -28.38
N GLN A 269 -4.74 -12.99 -29.02
CA GLN A 269 -3.39 -13.48 -29.19
C GLN A 269 -2.49 -12.38 -29.80
N ARG A 270 -1.32 -12.14 -29.19
CA ARG A 270 -0.16 -11.62 -29.91
C ARG A 270 1.04 -12.49 -29.55
N GLU A 271 1.59 -13.13 -30.58
CA GLU A 271 2.93 -13.70 -30.55
C GLU A 271 3.95 -12.56 -30.40
N GLY A 272 5.00 -12.77 -29.59
CA GLY A 272 6.15 -11.88 -29.62
C GLY A 272 7.07 -11.94 -28.40
N LYS A 273 8.22 -12.59 -28.60
CA LYS A 273 9.52 -12.34 -27.93
C LYS A 273 9.60 -12.64 -26.42
N ASN A 274 10.08 -13.85 -26.12
CA ASN A 274 10.27 -14.42 -24.78
C ASN A 274 10.81 -13.41 -23.74
N PRO A 275 9.94 -12.82 -22.90
CA PRO A 275 10.38 -11.98 -21.78
C PRO A 275 10.91 -12.86 -20.65
N ARG A 276 11.72 -12.30 -19.76
CA ARG A 276 12.16 -13.02 -18.55
C ARG A 276 10.94 -13.19 -17.64
N LYS A 277 10.44 -14.43 -17.54
CA LYS A 277 9.31 -14.78 -16.68
C LYS A 277 9.71 -14.64 -15.21
N VAL A 278 8.88 -13.97 -14.43
CA VAL A 278 9.04 -13.85 -12.97
C VAL A 278 7.83 -14.48 -12.32
N GLN A 279 8.06 -15.48 -11.49
CA GLN A 279 7.00 -16.15 -10.74
C GLN A 279 6.69 -15.34 -9.49
N LEU A 280 5.44 -14.93 -9.32
CA LEU A 280 4.94 -14.31 -8.10
C LEU A 280 3.95 -15.25 -7.42
N THR A 281 4.01 -15.34 -6.09
CA THR A 281 2.99 -16.07 -5.32
C THR A 281 1.67 -15.31 -5.28
N GLN A 282 0.56 -16.01 -5.02
CA GLN A 282 -0.73 -15.34 -4.83
C GLN A 282 -0.71 -14.34 -3.66
N THR A 283 0.03 -14.63 -2.59
CA THR A 283 0.24 -13.69 -1.48
C THR A 283 0.93 -12.40 -1.94
N GLN A 284 1.97 -12.51 -2.75
CA GLN A 284 2.71 -11.38 -3.33
C GLN A 284 1.82 -10.52 -4.23
N VAL A 285 0.99 -11.15 -5.05
CA VAL A 285 0.03 -10.44 -5.91
C VAL A 285 -1.04 -9.73 -5.07
N LYS A 286 -1.54 -10.35 -3.99
CA LYS A 286 -2.51 -9.74 -3.07
C LYS A 286 -1.89 -8.58 -2.29
N LEU A 287 -0.64 -8.73 -1.86
CA LEU A 287 0.12 -7.68 -1.20
C LEU A 287 0.31 -6.49 -2.14
N ALA A 288 0.76 -6.72 -3.38
CA ALA A 288 0.91 -5.67 -4.40
C ALA A 288 -0.40 -4.89 -4.62
N LYS A 289 -1.54 -5.59 -4.74
CA LYS A 289 -2.87 -4.97 -4.84
C LYS A 289 -3.21 -4.12 -3.61
N ARG A 290 -2.92 -4.60 -2.39
CA ARG A 290 -3.14 -3.85 -1.14
C ARG A 290 -2.26 -2.60 -1.04
N LEU A 291 -1.03 -2.67 -1.58
CA LEU A 291 -0.09 -1.56 -1.67
C LEU A 291 -0.41 -0.59 -2.82
N GLY A 292 -1.40 -0.88 -3.65
CA GLY A 292 -1.78 -0.05 -4.81
C GLY A 292 -0.77 -0.09 -5.96
N ILE A 293 0.14 -1.06 -5.97
CA ILE A 293 1.14 -1.25 -7.03
C ILE A 293 0.75 -2.41 -7.95
N THR A 294 1.20 -2.34 -9.20
CA THR A 294 0.95 -3.44 -10.15
C THR A 294 1.82 -4.65 -9.79
N PRO A 295 1.35 -5.89 -10.03
CA PRO A 295 2.18 -7.09 -9.84
C PRO A 295 3.51 -7.01 -10.61
N GLU A 296 3.51 -6.41 -11.80
CA GLU A 296 4.73 -6.16 -12.57
C GLU A 296 5.73 -5.24 -11.84
N GLN A 297 5.27 -4.17 -11.21
CA GLN A 297 6.13 -3.28 -10.42
C GLN A 297 6.72 -3.98 -9.21
N TYR A 298 5.93 -4.82 -8.54
CA TYR A 298 6.42 -5.64 -7.42
C TYR A 298 7.47 -6.67 -7.89
N ALA A 299 7.21 -7.38 -8.99
CA ALA A 299 8.17 -8.29 -9.61
C ALA A 299 9.49 -7.60 -9.99
N ARG A 300 9.42 -6.39 -10.56
CA ARG A 300 10.60 -5.58 -10.88
C ARG A 300 11.43 -5.26 -9.64
N GLN A 301 10.77 -4.88 -8.56
CA GLN A 301 11.44 -4.57 -7.29
C GLN A 301 12.10 -5.83 -6.71
N MET A 302 11.39 -6.96 -6.68
CA MET A 302 11.97 -8.23 -6.24
C MET A 302 13.21 -8.65 -7.05
N VAL A 303 13.15 -8.60 -8.37
CA VAL A 303 14.30 -8.93 -9.24
C VAL A 303 15.48 -7.98 -8.99
N LYS A 304 15.19 -6.69 -8.77
CA LYS A 304 16.21 -5.69 -8.43
C LYS A 304 16.87 -6.00 -7.08
N GLU A 305 16.10 -6.48 -6.10
CA GLU A 305 16.60 -6.91 -4.80
C GLU A 305 17.44 -8.19 -4.91
N SER A 306 17.01 -9.20 -5.67
CA SER A 306 17.79 -10.43 -5.90
C SER A 306 19.13 -10.20 -6.60
N LYS A 307 19.26 -9.10 -7.37
CA LYS A 307 20.53 -8.70 -8.01
C LYS A 307 21.44 -7.87 -7.11
N ARG A 308 20.90 -7.32 -6.02
CA ARG A 308 21.60 -6.42 -5.07
C ARG A 308 22.08 -7.13 -3.81
N GLY A 309 21.55 -8.31 -3.50
CA GLY A 309 22.12 -9.25 -2.54
C GLY A 309 23.29 -10.01 -3.14
#